data_AF-A5L898-F1
#
_entry.id   AF-A5L898-F1
#
_cell.length_a   1.000
_cell.length_b   1.000
_cell.length_c   1.000
_cell.angle_alpha   90.00
_cell.angle_beta   90.00
_cell.angle_gamma   90.00
#
_symmetry.space_group_name_H-M   'P 1'
#
loop_
_entity.id
_entity.type
_entity.pdbx_description
1 polymer ?
#
loop_
_entity_poly.entity_id
_entity_poly.type
_entity_poly.pdbx_seq_one_letter_code
_entity_poly.pdbx_strand_id
1 'polypeptide(L)'
;EGEREIPLAERHVGSPLLWTPSEAENELLKRDWEELMELIVLGNVEQITARHGEALHLRPKAANSRVLTEAYGASGKPIKTKPRGFYLRTQFTHNLLTTHYA
;
A
#
# COMPACT_ATOMS: atom_id res chain seq x y z
N GLU A 1 16.64 14.24 0.37
CA GLU A 1 16.08 15.39 1.11
C GLU A 1 14.58 15.50 0.82
N GLY A 2 13.73 15.49 1.85
CA GLY A 2 12.27 15.50 1.70
C GLY A 2 11.55 16.50 2.60
N GLU A 3 12.30 17.37 3.27
CA GLU A 3 11.79 18.40 4.18
C GLU A 3 10.85 19.36 3.43
N ARG A 4 9.79 19.79 4.12
CA ARG A 4 8.73 20.62 3.52
C ARG A 4 9.23 22.03 3.23
N GLU A 5 10.22 22.45 3.97
CA GLU A 5 10.87 23.74 3.98
C GLU A 5 11.79 23.92 2.76
N ILE A 6 12.32 22.83 2.19
CA ILE A 6 13.18 22.87 1.00
C ILE A 6 12.32 22.96 -0.27
N PRO A 7 12.46 24.03 -1.08
CA PRO A 7 11.76 24.17 -2.35
C PRO A 7 11.96 22.95 -3.24
N LEU A 8 10.92 22.54 -3.98
CA LEU A 8 10.97 21.31 -4.79
C LEU A 8 12.16 21.31 -5.78
N ALA A 9 12.45 22.46 -6.39
CA ALA A 9 13.53 22.62 -7.35
C ALA A 9 14.93 22.50 -6.74
N GLU A 10 15.05 22.62 -5.42
CA GLU A 10 16.31 22.57 -4.68
C GLU A 10 16.58 21.20 -4.03
N ARG A 11 15.63 20.26 -4.13
CA ARG A 11 15.79 18.92 -3.55
C ARG A 11 16.76 18.06 -4.35
N HIS A 12 17.68 17.40 -3.67
CA HIS A 12 18.61 16.47 -4.30
C HIS A 12 18.07 15.04 -4.40
N VAL A 13 18.48 14.35 -5.46
CA VAL A 13 18.24 12.91 -5.67
C VAL A 13 19.22 12.12 -4.79
N GLY A 14 18.69 11.17 -4.02
CA GLY A 14 19.50 10.28 -3.17
C GLY A 14 20.15 9.13 -3.93
N SER A 15 21.00 8.38 -3.24
CA SER A 15 21.64 7.18 -3.79
C SER A 15 20.61 6.12 -4.20
N PRO A 16 20.83 5.40 -5.32
CA PRO A 16 19.93 4.34 -5.76
C PRO A 16 20.11 3.08 -4.90
N LEU A 17 19.02 2.32 -4.72
CA LEU A 17 18.99 1.01 -4.08
C LEU A 17 18.38 0.00 -5.05
N LEU A 18 19.10 -1.08 -5.36
CA LEU A 18 18.51 -2.28 -5.95
C LEU A 18 18.03 -3.17 -4.80
N TRP A 19 16.73 -3.45 -4.77
CA TRP A 19 16.10 -4.20 -3.69
C TRP A 19 15.26 -5.34 -4.24
N THR A 20 15.38 -6.48 -3.57
CA THR A 20 14.50 -7.65 -3.66
C THR A 20 14.20 -8.04 -2.20
N PRO A 21 12.96 -8.42 -1.86
CA PRO A 21 12.64 -8.78 -0.48
C PRO A 21 13.47 -9.97 -0.01
N SER A 22 13.95 -9.90 1.23
CA SER A 22 14.43 -11.07 1.96
C SER A 22 13.31 -12.07 2.19
N GLU A 23 13.64 -13.30 2.61
CA GLU A 23 12.63 -14.32 2.92
C GLU A 23 11.62 -13.84 3.97
N ALA A 24 12.10 -13.20 5.05
CA ALA A 24 11.24 -12.65 6.10
C ALA A 24 10.34 -11.51 5.61
N GLU A 25 10.87 -10.61 4.77
CA GLU A 25 10.08 -9.53 4.17
C GLU A 25 9.04 -10.07 3.19
N ASN A 26 9.40 -11.09 2.41
CA ASN A 26 8.49 -11.71 1.46
C ASN A 26 7.33 -12.42 2.18
N GLU A 27 7.59 -13.16 3.25
CA GLU A 27 6.54 -13.79 4.07
C GLU A 27 5.63 -12.75 4.75
N LEU A 28 6.19 -11.63 5.22
CA LEU A 28 5.42 -10.52 5.76
C LEU A 28 4.48 -9.90 4.70
N LEU A 29 5.01 -9.57 3.52
CA LEU A 29 4.23 -9.02 2.41
C LEU A 29 3.15 -9.99 1.93
N LYS A 30 3.47 -11.28 1.86
CA LYS A 30 2.53 -12.34 1.49
C LYS A 30 1.38 -12.43 2.50
N ARG A 31 1.68 -12.47 3.80
CA ARG A 31 0.67 -12.52 4.86
C ARG A 31 -0.31 -11.34 4.77
N ASP A 32 0.22 -10.12 4.65
CA ASP A 32 -0.62 -8.92 4.51
C ASP A 32 -1.46 -8.96 3.23
N TRP A 33 -0.89 -9.44 2.11
CA TRP A 33 -1.62 -9.59 0.87
C TRP A 33 -2.75 -10.61 0.99
N GLU A 34 -2.50 -11.76 1.62
CA GLU A 34 -3.51 -12.80 1.84
C GLU A 34 -4.66 -12.29 2.70
N GLU A 35 -4.38 -11.58 3.81
CA GLU A 35 -5.40 -10.95 4.67
C GLU A 35 -6.27 -9.96 3.88
N LEU A 36 -5.64 -9.06 3.12
CA LEU A 36 -6.35 -8.05 2.34
C LEU A 36 -7.17 -8.66 1.20
N MET A 37 -6.64 -9.69 0.54
CA MET A 37 -7.32 -10.39 -0.54
C MET A 37 -8.48 -11.23 -0.05
N GLU A 38 -8.39 -11.84 1.14
CA GLU A 38 -9.52 -12.53 1.76
C GLU A 38 -10.71 -11.58 1.93
N LEU A 39 -10.48 -10.38 2.46
CA LEU A 39 -11.54 -9.37 2.58
C LEU A 39 -12.10 -8.93 1.22
N ILE A 40 -11.27 -8.84 0.17
CA ILE A 40 -11.73 -8.50 -1.18
C ILE A 40 -12.61 -9.62 -1.75
N VAL A 41 -12.14 -10.87 -1.70
CA VAL A 41 -12.79 -12.04 -2.31
C VAL A 41 -14.10 -12.37 -1.61
N LEU A 42 -14.16 -12.22 -0.28
CA LEU A 42 -15.38 -12.38 0.50
C LEU A 42 -16.35 -11.20 0.36
N GLY A 43 -16.02 -10.19 -0.43
CA GLY A 43 -16.85 -9.01 -0.69
C GLY A 43 -16.95 -8.04 0.49
N ASN A 44 -16.00 -8.11 1.41
CA ASN A 44 -15.85 -7.23 2.57
C ASN A 44 -14.92 -6.03 2.28
N VAL A 45 -14.78 -5.64 1.02
CA VAL A 45 -13.86 -4.59 0.55
C VAL A 45 -14.07 -3.22 1.23
N GLU A 46 -15.30 -2.93 1.69
CA GLU A 46 -15.62 -1.70 2.42
C GLU A 46 -15.16 -1.69 3.88
N GLN A 47 -14.89 -2.86 4.45
CA GLN A 47 -14.35 -3.00 5.81
C GLN A 47 -12.84 -2.74 5.86
N ILE A 48 -12.16 -2.77 4.71
CA ILE A 48 -10.72 -2.54 4.59
C ILE A 48 -10.40 -1.08 4.95
N THR A 49 -9.75 -0.90 6.09
CA THR A 49 -9.18 0.37 6.56
C THR A 49 -7.65 0.39 6.46
N ALA A 50 -7.04 1.57 6.61
CA ALA A 50 -5.58 1.75 6.61
C ALA A 50 -4.85 1.08 7.79
N ARG A 51 -5.58 0.49 8.74
CA ARG A 51 -5.03 -0.26 9.88
C ARG A 51 -4.68 -1.71 9.55
N HIS A 52 -5.28 -2.28 8.50
CA HIS A 52 -4.96 -3.64 8.05
C HIS A 52 -3.56 -3.66 7.41
N GLY A 53 -2.88 -4.78 7.62
CA GLY A 53 -1.52 -5.04 7.15
C GLY A 53 -0.42 -4.29 7.90
N GLU A 54 0.68 -4.98 8.11
CA GLU A 54 1.85 -4.53 8.87
C GLU A 54 2.88 -3.81 7.98
N ALA A 55 3.15 -4.34 6.79
CA ALA A 55 4.01 -3.78 5.76
C ALA A 55 3.25 -3.32 4.51
N LEU A 56 2.19 -4.02 4.10
CA LEU A 56 1.41 -3.76 2.91
C LEU A 56 -0.02 -3.35 3.29
N HIS A 57 -0.57 -2.29 2.70
CA HIS A 57 -1.96 -1.92 2.94
C HIS A 57 -2.71 -1.49 1.67
N LEU A 58 -4.04 -1.41 1.76
CA LEU A 58 -4.90 -0.87 0.70
C LEU A 58 -5.36 0.55 1.05
N ARG A 59 -5.24 1.46 0.08
CA ARG A 59 -5.74 2.84 0.19
C ARG A 59 -6.48 3.26 -1.08
N PRO A 60 -7.42 4.22 -1.00
CA PRO A 60 -8.06 4.76 -2.19
C PRO A 60 -7.03 5.32 -3.17
N LYS A 61 -7.09 4.91 -4.44
CA LYS A 61 -6.25 5.42 -5.53
C LYS A 61 -7.15 5.88 -6.68
N ALA A 62 -7.65 7.11 -6.57
CA ALA A 62 -8.53 7.70 -7.56
C ALA A 62 -8.03 9.11 -7.94
N ALA A 63 -8.28 9.53 -9.19
CA ALA A 63 -8.03 10.92 -9.62
C ALA A 63 -8.93 11.92 -8.87
N ASN A 64 -10.13 11.49 -8.48
CA ASN A 64 -11.05 12.26 -7.65
C ASN A 64 -12.01 11.32 -6.90
N SER A 65 -12.77 11.86 -5.94
CA SER A 65 -13.69 11.09 -5.09
C SER A 65 -14.92 10.52 -5.80
N ARG A 66 -15.18 10.90 -7.06
CA ARG A 66 -16.33 10.43 -7.86
C ARG A 66 -16.01 9.18 -8.69
N VAL A 67 -14.74 8.81 -8.82
CA VAL A 67 -14.33 7.62 -9.56
C VAL A 67 -14.73 6.37 -8.77
N LEU A 68 -15.40 5.44 -9.46
CA LEU A 68 -15.83 4.16 -8.92
C LEU A 68 -15.34 3.03 -9.83
N THR A 69 -15.10 1.87 -9.23
CA THR A 69 -14.79 0.61 -9.90
C THR A 69 -15.77 -0.47 -9.44
N GLU A 70 -15.91 -1.52 -10.24
CA GLU A 70 -16.68 -2.70 -9.86
C GLU A 70 -15.92 -3.55 -8.83
N ALA A 71 -16.67 -4.14 -7.90
CA ALA A 71 -16.22 -5.12 -6.93
C ALA A 71 -17.40 -6.07 -6.63
N TYR A 72 -17.16 -7.11 -5.82
CA TYR A 72 -18.22 -7.96 -5.29
C TYR A 72 -18.52 -7.58 -3.85
N GLY A 73 -19.80 -7.52 -3.48
CA GLY A 73 -20.23 -7.37 -2.10
C GLY A 73 -20.38 -8.73 -1.41
N ALA A 74 -20.59 -8.73 -0.08
CA ALA A 74 -20.73 -9.96 0.72
C ALA A 74 -21.88 -10.91 0.26
N SER A 75 -22.83 -10.42 -0.54
CA SER A 75 -23.88 -11.25 -1.16
C SER A 75 -23.46 -11.92 -2.48
N GLY A 76 -22.20 -11.73 -2.92
CA GLY A 76 -21.70 -12.16 -4.23
C GLY A 76 -22.21 -11.31 -5.40
N LYS A 77 -23.02 -10.28 -5.15
CA LYS A 77 -23.52 -9.37 -6.19
C LYS A 77 -22.49 -8.28 -6.51
N PRO A 78 -22.39 -7.85 -7.78
CA PRO A 78 -21.58 -6.69 -8.13
C PRO A 78 -22.02 -5.42 -7.39
N ILE A 79 -21.04 -4.66 -6.91
CA ILE A 79 -21.20 -3.34 -6.28
C ILE A 79 -20.23 -2.35 -6.93
N LYS A 80 -20.49 -1.05 -6.73
CA LYS A 80 -19.54 0.01 -7.07
C LYS A 80 -18.85 0.49 -5.81
N THR A 81 -17.53 0.56 -5.82
CA THR A 81 -16.73 1.08 -4.69
C THR A 81 -15.59 1.96 -5.21
N LYS A 82 -14.88 2.66 -4.32
CA LYS A 82 -13.71 3.46 -4.71
C LYS A 82 -12.58 2.52 -5.16
N PRO A 83 -11.84 2.85 -6.24
CA PRO A 83 -10.66 2.09 -6.60
C PRO A 83 -9.63 2.18 -5.47
N ARG A 84 -9.00 1.05 -5.15
CA ARG A 84 -7.98 0.93 -4.12
C ARG A 84 -6.69 0.43 -4.76
N GLY A 85 -5.56 0.88 -4.26
CA GLY A 85 -4.24 0.41 -4.64
C GLY A 85 -3.48 -0.12 -3.43
N PHE A 86 -2.56 -1.04 -3.67
CA PHE A 86 -1.61 -1.50 -2.66
C PHE A 86 -0.49 -0.47 -2.47
N TYR A 87 -0.08 -0.28 -1.22
CA TYR A 87 1.05 0.58 -0.87
C TYR A 87 1.89 -0.09 0.21
N LEU A 88 3.20 0.04 0.09
CA LEU A 88 4.12 -0.25 1.17
C LEU A 88 4.02 0.84 2.25
N ARG A 89 3.98 0.41 3.51
CA ARG A 89 3.94 1.31 4.65
C ARG A 89 5.28 2.02 4.82
N THR A 90 5.22 3.25 5.31
CA THR A 90 6.42 4.07 5.53
C THR A 90 7.42 3.41 6.47
N GLN A 91 6.96 2.69 7.49
CA GLN A 91 7.83 1.95 8.42
C GLN A 91 8.61 0.84 7.70
N PHE A 92 7.96 0.10 6.79
CA PHE A 92 8.62 -0.94 6.01
C PHE A 92 9.73 -0.35 5.14
N THR A 93 9.42 0.70 4.37
CA THR A 93 10.44 1.38 3.53
C THR A 93 11.52 2.09 4.34
N HIS A 94 11.19 2.60 5.54
CA HIS A 94 12.19 3.20 6.43
C HIS A 94 13.19 2.15 6.91
N ASN A 95 12.71 0.97 7.31
CA ASN A 95 13.60 -0.13 7.70
C ASN A 95 14.53 -0.55 6.55
N LEU A 96 14.02 -0.61 5.30
CA LEU A 96 14.86 -0.87 4.12
C LEU A 96 16.00 0.15 4.01
N LEU A 97 15.68 1.44 4.08
CA LEU A 97 16.68 2.50 3.97
C LEU A 97 17.71 2.43 5.10
N THR A 98 17.27 2.15 6.33
CA THR A 98 18.16 1.98 7.49
C THR A 98 19.07 0.76 7.30
N THR A 99 18.55 -0.38 6.86
CA THR A 99 19.38 -1.58 6.65
C THR A 99 20.45 -1.41 5.56
N HIS A 100 20.19 -0.58 4.54
CA HIS A 100 21.09 -0.44 3.40
C HIS A 100 22.03 0.77 3.44
N TYR A 101 21.70 1.83 4.19
CA TYR A 101 22.47 3.06 4.22
C TYR A 101 22.90 3.53 5.62
N ALA A 102 22.46 2.87 6.70
CA ALA A 102 22.92 3.20 8.06
C ALA A 102 24.26 2.56 8.41
#